data_AF-A0A3D3EZW7-F1
#
_entry.id   AF-A0A3D3EZW7-F1
#
_cell.length_a   1.000
_cell.length_b   1.000
_cell.length_c   1.000
_cell.angle_alpha   90.00
_cell.angle_beta   90.00
_cell.angle_gamma   90.00
#
_symmetry.space_group_name_H-M   'P 1'
#
loop_
_entity.id
_entity.type
_entity.pdbx_description
1 polymer ?
#
loop_
_entity_poly.entity_id
_entity_poly.type
_entity_poly.pdbx_seq_one_letter_code
_entity_poly.pdbx_strand_id
1 'polypeptide(L)'
;MFSGLFAQQLEIPKPIGFVNDFASVMSEETRNRINDWAIELKEKTGVEYSIATFPEIGGEDEVSFGVRLLAEWGIGSERDEGVLVFVAVKERRLRIEVGYGAEGYITDAYAHRAY
;
A
#
# COMPACT_ATOMS: atom_id res chain seq x y z
N MET A 1 10.26 24.16 29.68
CA MET A 1 10.77 23.01 28.90
C MET A 1 9.58 22.37 28.22
N PHE A 2 9.31 22.71 26.95
CA PHE A 2 8.26 22.05 26.19
C PHE A 2 8.83 20.72 25.66
N SER A 3 8.39 19.62 26.25
CA SER A 3 8.64 18.28 25.72
C SER A 3 7.85 18.16 24.41
N GLY A 4 8.54 18.17 23.28
CA GLY A 4 7.91 17.84 22.00
C GLY A 4 7.45 16.39 22.03
N LEU A 5 6.14 16.16 21.88
CA LEU A 5 5.66 14.85 21.47
C LEU A 5 6.17 14.63 20.04
N PHE A 6 7.26 13.87 19.90
CA PHE A 6 7.50 13.20 18.63
C PHE A 6 6.44 12.11 18.52
N ALA A 7 5.62 12.15 17.46
CA ALA A 7 4.81 11.00 17.09
C ALA A 7 5.78 9.83 16.88
N GLN A 8 5.59 8.74 17.64
CA GLN A 8 6.42 7.56 17.48
C GLN A 8 6.05 6.92 16.15
N GLN A 9 6.94 7.03 15.17
CA GLN A 9 6.69 6.50 13.82
C GLN A 9 6.50 4.98 13.90
N LEU A 10 5.38 4.50 13.39
CA LEU A 10 5.00 3.09 13.45
C LEU A 10 5.97 2.26 12.61
N GLU A 11 6.53 1.22 13.22
CA GLU A 11 7.37 0.24 12.52
C GLU A 11 6.51 -0.52 11.50
N ILE A 12 6.92 -0.50 10.24
CA ILE A 12 6.20 -1.17 9.17
C ILE A 12 6.61 -2.65 9.16
N PRO A 13 5.65 -3.60 9.30
CA PRO A 13 5.95 -5.01 9.18
C PRO A 13 6.45 -5.34 7.78
N LYS A 14 7.30 -6.36 7.66
CA LYS A 14 7.75 -6.85 6.36
C LYS A 14 6.56 -7.40 5.54
N PRO A 15 6.55 -7.19 4.21
CA PRO A 15 5.53 -7.77 3.37
C PRO A 15 5.70 -9.29 3.30
N ILE A 16 4.58 -10.01 3.27
CA ILE A 16 4.54 -11.48 3.11
C ILE A 16 4.28 -11.86 1.65
N GLY A 17 3.66 -10.95 0.89
CA GLY A 17 3.34 -11.10 -0.52
C GLY A 17 2.55 -9.89 -1.02
N PHE A 18 1.67 -10.09 -2.01
CA PHE A 18 0.83 -9.02 -2.55
C PHE A 18 -0.31 -8.62 -1.60
N VAL A 19 -0.77 -9.52 -0.74
CA VAL A 19 -1.86 -9.23 0.22
C VAL A 19 -1.35 -9.27 1.65
N ASN A 20 -1.47 -8.15 2.37
CA ASN A 20 -0.93 -7.97 3.72
C ASN A 20 -2.02 -7.45 4.67
N ASP A 21 -2.82 -8.37 5.22
CA ASP A 21 -3.96 -8.06 6.10
C ASP A 21 -3.56 -8.04 7.59
N PHE A 22 -2.87 -6.97 8.03
CA PHE A 22 -2.49 -6.81 9.45
C PHE A 22 -3.67 -6.41 10.34
N ALA A 23 -4.78 -5.96 9.76
CA ALA A 23 -5.98 -5.58 10.49
C ALA A 23 -6.96 -6.75 10.68
N SER A 24 -6.71 -7.90 10.05
CA SER A 24 -7.59 -9.07 10.03
C SER A 24 -9.00 -8.73 9.56
N VAL A 25 -9.11 -7.90 8.51
CA VAL A 25 -10.38 -7.43 7.94
C VAL A 25 -10.78 -8.14 6.65
N MET A 26 -9.92 -9.00 6.10
CA MET A 26 -10.18 -9.75 4.87
C MET A 26 -10.42 -11.23 5.15
N SER A 27 -11.42 -11.81 4.48
CA SER A 27 -11.60 -13.27 4.49
C SER A 27 -10.45 -13.95 3.75
N GLU A 28 -10.19 -15.23 4.07
CA GLU A 28 -9.22 -16.04 3.33
C GLU A 28 -9.51 -16.09 1.83
N GLU A 29 -10.78 -16.28 1.45
CA GLU A 29 -11.21 -16.26 0.04
C GLU A 29 -10.86 -14.94 -0.66
N THR A 30 -11.09 -13.81 0.01
CA THR A 30 -10.76 -12.48 -0.54
C THR A 30 -9.26 -12.33 -0.74
N ARG A 31 -8.46 -12.76 0.25
CA ARG A 31 -7.00 -12.68 0.16
C ARG A 31 -6.46 -13.55 -0.98
N ASN A 32 -6.97 -14.76 -1.14
CA ASN A 32 -6.57 -15.67 -2.21
C ASN A 32 -6.92 -15.09 -3.59
N ARG A 33 -8.15 -14.59 -3.77
CA ARG A 33 -8.57 -13.97 -5.03
C ARG A 33 -7.72 -12.76 -5.43
N ILE A 34 -7.38 -11.90 -4.47
CA ILE A 34 -6.54 -10.72 -4.75
C ILE A 34 -5.11 -11.16 -5.09
N ASN A 35 -4.56 -12.16 -4.38
CA ASN A 35 -3.25 -12.71 -4.71
C ASN A 35 -3.21 -13.29 -6.13
N ASP A 36 -4.22 -14.06 -6.53
CA ASP A 36 -4.29 -14.64 -7.88
C ASP A 36 -4.29 -13.54 -8.95
N TRP A 37 -5.08 -12.47 -8.74
CA TRP A 37 -5.11 -11.32 -9.64
C TRP A 37 -3.78 -10.55 -9.68
N ALA A 38 -3.13 -10.38 -8.53
CA ALA A 38 -1.84 -9.68 -8.47
C ALA A 38 -0.74 -10.47 -9.18
N ILE A 39 -0.75 -11.80 -9.06
CA ILE A 39 0.16 -12.70 -9.80
C ILE A 39 -0.10 -12.56 -11.31
N GLU A 40 -1.36 -12.68 -11.74
CA GLU A 40 -1.72 -12.58 -13.16
C GLU A 40 -1.34 -11.22 -13.77
N LEU A 41 -1.56 -10.13 -13.01
CA LEU A 41 -1.17 -8.77 -13.43
C LEU A 41 0.34 -8.68 -13.61
N LYS A 42 1.12 -9.15 -12.62
CA LYS A 42 2.58 -9.14 -12.67
C LYS A 42 3.11 -9.98 -13.84
N GLU A 43 2.55 -11.15 -14.09
CA GLU A 43 2.98 -12.01 -15.20
C GLU A 43 2.68 -11.39 -16.57
N LYS A 44 1.54 -10.72 -16.73
CA LYS A 44 1.11 -10.15 -18.03
C LYS A 44 1.73 -8.80 -18.35
N THR A 45 1.97 -7.98 -17.33
CA THR A 45 2.34 -6.57 -17.51
C THR A 45 3.68 -6.23 -16.88
N GLY A 46 4.14 -7.03 -15.92
CA GLY A 46 5.31 -6.71 -15.11
C GLY A 46 5.06 -5.70 -13.99
N VAL A 47 3.83 -5.18 -13.88
CA VAL A 47 3.41 -4.26 -12.80
C VAL A 47 3.16 -5.06 -11.53
N GLU A 48 3.71 -4.59 -10.40
CA GLU A 48 3.44 -5.17 -9.09
C GLU A 48 2.27 -4.46 -8.42
N TYR A 49 1.31 -5.24 -7.91
CA TYR A 49 0.19 -4.72 -7.15
C TYR A 49 0.20 -5.32 -5.75
N SER A 50 0.22 -4.46 -4.73
CA SER A 50 0.15 -4.85 -3.33
C SER A 50 -1.02 -4.17 -2.64
N ILE A 51 -1.72 -4.92 -1.79
CA ILE A 51 -2.73 -4.41 -0.87
C ILE A 51 -2.30 -4.64 0.57
N ALA A 52 -2.53 -3.64 1.41
CA ALA A 52 -2.27 -3.74 2.84
C ALA A 52 -3.42 -3.17 3.67
N THR A 53 -3.66 -3.73 4.84
CA THR A 53 -4.57 -3.13 5.83
C THR A 53 -3.89 -3.04 7.16
N PHE A 54 -3.94 -1.86 7.77
CA PHE A 54 -3.35 -1.58 9.07
C PHE A 54 -4.46 -1.25 10.06
N PRO A 55 -4.39 -1.75 11.32
CA PRO A 55 -5.30 -1.31 12.37
C PRO A 55 -5.25 0.21 12.55
N GLU A 56 -4.05 0.79 12.53
CA GLU A 56 -3.78 2.22 12.62
C GLU A 56 -2.42 2.58 12.01
N ILE A 57 -2.18 3.87 11.76
CA ILE A 57 -0.92 4.40 11.19
C ILE A 57 -0.16 5.34 12.15
N GLY A 58 -0.39 5.21 13.45
CA GLY A 58 0.42 5.88 14.48
C GLY A 58 0.30 7.41 14.49
N GLY A 59 -0.77 7.97 13.92
CA GLY A 59 -0.97 9.42 13.79
C GLY A 59 -0.19 10.08 12.66
N GLU A 60 0.51 9.30 11.83
CA GLU A 60 1.03 9.74 10.53
C GLU A 60 -0.15 10.00 9.57
N ASP A 61 -0.01 10.92 8.61
CA ASP A 61 -1.00 11.07 7.55
C ASP A 61 -0.85 9.96 6.50
N GLU A 62 -1.92 9.67 5.78
CA GLU A 62 -1.98 8.55 4.84
C GLU A 62 -1.02 8.70 3.66
N VAL A 63 -0.66 9.93 3.29
CA VAL A 63 0.26 10.20 2.17
C VAL A 63 1.68 9.89 2.60
N SER A 64 2.12 10.46 3.73
CA SER A 64 3.45 10.20 4.29
C SER A 64 3.65 8.71 4.60
N PHE A 65 2.65 8.08 5.21
CA PHE A 65 2.68 6.64 5.49
C PHE A 65 2.73 5.80 4.21
N GLY A 66 1.92 6.15 3.19
CA GLY A 66 1.88 5.46 1.91
C GLY A 66 3.20 5.49 1.16
N VAL A 67 3.80 6.68 1.01
CA VAL A 67 5.11 6.86 0.36
C VAL A 67 6.18 6.04 1.08
N ARG A 68 6.20 6.09 2.41
CA ARG A 68 7.16 5.33 3.22
C ARG A 68 6.95 3.82 3.07
N LEU A 69 5.70 3.37 3.09
CA LEU A 69 5.35 1.96 2.91
C LEU A 69 5.77 1.44 1.54
N LEU A 70 5.49 2.19 0.46
CA LEU A 70 5.89 1.84 -0.90
C LEU A 70 7.42 1.68 -0.99
N ALA A 71 8.17 2.64 -0.42
CA ALA A 71 9.62 2.65 -0.42
C ALA A 71 10.23 1.53 0.44
N GLU A 72 9.76 1.34 1.68
CA GLU A 72 10.26 0.31 2.60
C GLU A 72 10.00 -1.11 2.07
N TRP A 73 8.89 -1.32 1.38
CA TRP A 73 8.56 -2.62 0.78
C TRP A 73 9.19 -2.84 -0.60
N GLY A 74 9.75 -1.79 -1.23
CA GLY A 74 10.37 -1.88 -2.54
C GLY A 74 9.41 -2.34 -3.64
N ILE A 75 8.14 -1.90 -3.58
CA ILE A 75 7.12 -2.32 -4.55
C ILE A 75 7.40 -1.66 -5.91
N GLY A 76 7.41 -2.47 -6.97
CA GLY A 76 7.66 -2.01 -8.34
C GLY A 76 9.03 -2.43 -8.90
N SER A 77 9.86 -3.13 -8.10
CA SER A 77 11.18 -3.63 -8.50
C SER A 77 12.09 -2.53 -9.08
N GLU A 78 13.10 -2.86 -9.90
CA GLU A 78 14.03 -1.87 -10.50
C GLU A 78 13.37 -0.91 -11.51
N ARG A 79 12.12 -1.16 -11.89
CA ARG A 79 11.40 -0.36 -12.90
C ARG A 79 10.45 0.66 -12.30
N ASP A 80 10.31 0.70 -10.97
CA ASP A 80 9.33 1.54 -10.26
C ASP A 80 7.88 1.34 -10.76
N GLU A 81 7.55 0.15 -11.29
CA GLU A 81 6.25 -0.21 -11.86
C GLU A 81 5.35 -0.84 -10.78
N GLY A 82 5.12 -0.09 -9.70
CA GLY A 82 4.41 -0.57 -8.50
C GLY A 82 3.11 0.16 -8.23
N VAL A 83 2.11 -0.55 -7.72
CA VAL A 83 0.88 0.03 -7.15
C VAL A 83 0.70 -0.53 -5.75
N LEU A 84 0.51 0.37 -4.79
CA LEU A 84 0.15 0.03 -3.43
C LEU A 84 -1.22 0.59 -3.13
N VAL A 85 -2.13 -0.26 -2.64
CA VAL A 85 -3.36 0.15 -2.01
C VAL A 85 -3.26 -0.15 -0.53
N PHE A 86 -3.52 0.82 0.34
CA PHE A 86 -3.65 0.51 1.75
C PHE A 86 -4.86 1.16 2.42
N VAL A 87 -5.31 0.50 3.49
CA VAL A 87 -6.40 0.96 4.35
C VAL A 87 -5.91 1.07 5.79
N ALA A 88 -6.07 2.25 6.39
CA ALA A 88 -5.89 2.48 7.82
C ALA A 88 -7.27 2.46 8.49
N VAL A 89 -7.56 1.37 9.22
CA VAL A 89 -8.92 1.07 9.71
C VAL A 89 -9.39 2.09 10.75
N LYS A 90 -8.55 2.40 11.73
CA LYS A 90 -8.86 3.37 12.80
C LYS A 90 -9.09 4.78 12.25
N GLU A 91 -8.22 5.23 11.35
CA GLU A 91 -8.29 6.55 10.72
C GLU A 91 -9.35 6.62 9.62
N ARG A 92 -9.90 5.46 9.20
CA ARG A 92 -10.87 5.32 8.10
C ARG A 92 -10.35 5.94 6.80
N ARG A 93 -9.07 5.75 6.52
CA ARG A 93 -8.42 6.28 5.32
C ARG A 93 -8.04 5.15 4.38
N LEU A 94 -8.23 5.42 3.09
CA LEU A 94 -7.76 4.59 1.99
C LEU A 94 -6.80 5.44 1.16
N ARG A 95 -5.72 4.82 0.72
CA ARG A 95 -4.72 5.48 -0.12
C ARG A 95 -4.25 4.53 -1.21
N ILE A 96 -3.99 5.11 -2.36
CA ILE A 96 -3.35 4.45 -3.50
C ILE A 96 -2.05 5.21 -3.77
N GLU A 97 -0.94 4.50 -3.77
CA GLU A 97 0.35 5.01 -4.22
C GLU A 97 0.74 4.29 -5.51
N VAL A 98 1.22 5.06 -6.48
CA VAL A 98 1.67 4.56 -7.77
C VAL A 98 3.13 4.95 -7.91
N GLY A 99 3.99 3.96 -8.16
CA GLY A 99 5.40 4.19 -8.46
C GLY A 99 5.56 4.95 -9.77
N TYR A 100 6.62 5.75 -9.88
CA TYR A 100 6.86 6.62 -11.04
C TYR A 100 6.88 5.86 -12.38
N GLY A 101 7.39 4.62 -12.39
CA GLY A 101 7.39 3.77 -13.60
C GLY A 101 6.00 3.32 -14.04
N ALA A 102 5.03 3.29 -13.12
CA ALA A 102 3.65 2.92 -13.40
C ALA A 102 2.77 4.11 -13.86
N GLU A 103 3.24 5.36 -13.76
CA GLU A 103 2.45 6.57 -14.12
C GLU A 103 2.03 6.60 -15.59
N GLY A 104 2.80 5.96 -16.49
CA GLY A 104 2.46 5.84 -17.91
C GLY A 104 1.22 4.97 -18.18
N TYR A 105 0.84 4.11 -17.23
CA TYR A 105 -0.29 3.18 -17.33
C TYR A 105 -1.43 3.54 -16.37
N ILE A 106 -1.07 3.98 -15.16
CA ILE A 106 -1.99 4.39 -14.10
C ILE A 106 -1.64 5.83 -13.74
N THR A 107 -2.21 6.77 -14.49
CA THR A 107 -2.05 8.20 -14.20
C THR A 107 -2.76 8.55 -12.90
N ASP A 108 -2.29 9.57 -12.19
CA ASP A 108 -2.93 10.12 -10.97
C ASP A 108 -4.44 10.37 -11.15
N ALA A 109 -4.88 10.78 -12.34
CA ALA A 109 -6.30 10.97 -12.66
C ALA A 109 -7.17 9.69 -12.60
N TYR A 110 -6.59 8.50 -12.83
CA TYR A 110 -7.29 7.23 -12.69
C TYR A 110 -7.29 6.76 -11.24
N ALA A 111 -6.17 6.94 -10.53
CA ALA A 111 -6.12 6.68 -9.09
C ALA A 111 -7.19 7.51 -8.38
N HIS A 112 -7.30 8.81 -8.70
CA HIS A 112 -8.29 9.73 -8.12
C HIS A 112 -9.76 9.36 -8.30
N ARG A 113 -10.09 8.49 -9.26
CA ARG A 113 -11.47 8.05 -9.53
C ARG A 113 -11.87 6.80 -8.75
N ALA A 114 -10.92 6.11 -8.14
CA ALA A 114 -11.16 4.89 -7.38
C ALA A 114 -11.62 5.17 -5.92
N TYR A 115 -11.65 6.44 -5.51
CA TYR A 115 -12.06 6.90 -4.18
C TYR A 115 -13.07 8.05 -4.26
#